data_AF-A0A920B7Y2-F1
#
_entry.id   AF-A0A920B7Y2-F1
#
_cell.length_a   1.000
_cell.length_b   1.000
_cell.length_c   1.000
_cell.angle_alpha   90.00
_cell.angle_beta   90.00
_cell.angle_gamma   90.00
#
_symmetry.space_group_name_H-M   'P 1'
#
loop_
_entity.id
_entity.type
_entity.pdbx_description
1 polymer ?
#
loop_
_entity_poly.entity_id
_entity_poly.type
_entity_poly.pdbx_seq_one_letter_code
_entity_poly.pdbx_strand_id
1 'polypeptide(L)' 'MNPKTRKPSKVFILRHQGAFFALSTSELKKVTIKRALKHPTWKMGNKITIDSATLMNKAIEIVEASIKI' A
#
# COMPACT_ATOMS: atom_id res chain seq x y z
N MET A 1 -11.74 -14.82 30.12
CA MET A 1 -11.88 -13.55 29.38
C MET A 1 -12.03 -13.85 27.89
N ASN A 2 -13.02 -13.27 27.20
CA ASN A 2 -13.27 -13.53 25.78
C ASN A 2 -12.22 -12.79 24.92
N PRO A 3 -11.40 -13.48 24.11
CA PRO A 3 -10.33 -12.85 23.32
C PRO A 3 -10.87 -11.86 22.26
N LYS A 4 -12.17 -11.87 21.95
CA LYS A 4 -12.79 -10.99 20.94
C LYS A 4 -13.04 -9.55 21.40
N THR A 5 -12.82 -9.20 22.66
CA THR A 5 -13.18 -7.87 23.22
C THR A 5 -11.98 -6.96 23.50
N ARG A 6 -10.75 -7.39 23.23
CA ARG A 6 -9.56 -6.55 23.45
C ARG A 6 -9.21 -5.77 22.18
N LYS A 7 -9.35 -4.45 22.25
CA LYS A 7 -8.75 -3.56 21.25
C LYS A 7 -7.22 -3.64 21.33
N PRO A 8 -6.51 -3.78 20.20
CA PRO A 8 -5.05 -3.81 20.19
C PRO A 8 -4.51 -2.43 20.61
N SER A 9 -3.43 -2.43 21.40
CA SER A 9 -2.74 -1.20 21.80
C SER A 9 -1.92 -0.58 20.67
N LYS A 10 -1.57 -1.37 19.66
CA LYS A 10 -0.78 -0.94 18.50
C LYS A 10 -1.07 -1.83 17.29
N VAL A 11 -1.10 -1.22 16.10
CA VAL A 11 -1.26 -1.92 14.82
C VAL A 11 -0.06 -1.58 13.93
N PHE A 12 0.53 -2.62 13.31
CA PHE A 12 1.60 -2.46 12.33
C PHE A 12 1.05 -2.83 10.95
N ILE A 13 1.00 -1.86 10.03
CA ILE A 13 0.53 -2.09 8.67
C ILE A 13 1.75 -2.19 7.75
N LEU A 14 2.06 -3.41 7.34
CA LEU A 14 3.23 -3.72 6.52
C LEU A 14 2.96 -3.44 5.05
N ARG A 15 4.00 -3.10 4.28
CA ARG A 15 3.90 -2.92 2.83
C ARG A 15 5.01 -3.65 2.10
N HIS A 16 4.72 -4.10 0.88
CA HIS A 16 5.76 -4.54 -0.04
C HIS A 16 6.44 -3.32 -0.68
N GLN A 17 7.72 -3.46 -1.05
CA GLN A 17 8.43 -2.47 -1.88
C GLN A 17 7.64 -2.33 -3.20
N GLY A 18 6.94 -1.20 -3.35
CA GLY A 18 6.12 -0.93 -4.54
C GLY A 18 6.99 -0.73 -5.78
N ALA A 19 6.35 -0.61 -6.95
CA ALA A 19 7.04 -0.48 -8.24
C ALA A 19 8.10 0.65 -8.30
N PHE A 20 8.00 1.64 -7.41
CA PHE A 20 8.84 2.84 -7.40
C PHE A 20 9.72 3.00 -6.15
N PHE A 21 9.76 2.01 -5.25
CA PHE A 21 10.44 2.16 -3.95
C PHE A 21 11.94 2.48 -4.07
N ALA A 22 12.62 1.91 -5.08
CA ALA A 22 14.06 2.10 -5.28
C ALA A 22 14.40 3.26 -6.22
N LEU A 23 13.42 4.09 -6.62
CA LEU A 23 13.66 5.19 -7.55
C LEU A 23 14.07 6.46 -6.83
N SER A 24 15.04 7.15 -7.40
CA SER A 24 15.39 8.51 -7.02
C SER A 24 14.26 9.49 -7.38
N THR A 25 14.27 10.67 -6.76
CA THR A 25 13.28 11.73 -7.03
C THR A 25 13.25 12.16 -8.50
N SER A 26 14.39 12.13 -9.21
CA SER A 26 14.46 12.46 -10.63
C SER A 26 13.85 11.36 -11.51
N GLU A 27 14.00 10.09 -11.12
CA GLU A 27 13.38 8.95 -11.80
C GLU A 27 11.87 8.89 -11.55
N LEU A 28 11.41 9.27 -10.35
CA LEU A 28 9.99 9.36 -10.02
C LEU A 28 9.24 10.32 -10.95
N LYS A 29 9.88 11.41 -11.40
CA LYS A 29 9.27 12.36 -12.37
C LYS A 29 9.04 11.76 -13.76
N LYS A 30 9.69 10.63 -14.08
CA LYS A 30 9.64 9.98 -15.40
C LYS A 30 8.84 8.68 -15.41
N VAL A 31 8.21 8.31 -14.29
CA VAL A 31 7.44 7.06 -14.22
C VAL A 31 6.21 7.11 -15.13
N THR A 32 5.80 5.95 -15.61
CA THR A 32 4.65 5.82 -16.52
C THR A 32 3.61 4.87 -15.93
N ILE A 33 2.36 5.03 -16.36
CA ILE A 33 1.26 4.12 -16.01
C ILE A 33 1.63 2.68 -16.39
N LYS A 34 2.18 2.47 -17.59
CA LYS A 34 2.61 1.14 -18.05
C LYS A 34 3.64 0.50 -17.12
N ARG A 35 4.53 1.29 -16.51
CA ARG A 35 5.49 0.80 -15.52
C ARG A 35 4.81 0.48 -14.19
N ALA A 36 3.92 1.35 -13.71
CA ALA A 36 3.16 1.13 -12.48
C ALA A 36 2.33 -0.16 -12.53
N LEU A 37 1.70 -0.44 -13.67
CA LEU A 37 0.83 -1.61 -13.88
C LEU A 37 1.59 -2.96 -13.89
N LYS A 38 2.92 -2.95 -13.91
CA LYS A 38 3.76 -4.17 -13.80
C LYS A 38 4.15 -4.42 -12.34
N HIS A 39 3.18 -4.82 -11.52
CA HIS A 39 3.45 -5.13 -10.11
C HIS A 39 4.33 -6.38 -9.99
N PRO A 40 5.36 -6.40 -9.13
CA PRO A 40 6.33 -7.49 -9.06
C PRO A 40 5.74 -8.82 -8.56
N THR A 41 4.73 -8.77 -7.69
CA THR A 41 4.24 -9.96 -6.96
C THR A 41 2.83 -10.39 -7.33
N TRP A 42 1.93 -9.48 -7.73
CA TRP A 42 0.49 -9.71 -7.75
C TRP A 42 -0.14 -9.23 -9.05
N LYS A 43 -1.11 -9.97 -9.57
CA LYS A 43 -1.95 -9.52 -10.69
C LYS A 43 -3.26 -8.98 -10.11
N MET A 44 -3.45 -7.66 -10.16
CA MET A 44 -4.58 -6.97 -9.56
C MET A 44 -5.23 -6.01 -10.55
N GLY A 45 -6.35 -5.38 -10.17
CA GLY A 45 -6.97 -4.33 -10.97
C GLY A 45 -6.08 -3.09 -11.13
N ASN A 46 -6.30 -2.32 -12.19
CA ASN A 46 -5.46 -1.16 -12.51
C ASN A 46 -5.38 -0.16 -11.35
N LYS A 47 -6.52 0.21 -10.76
CA LYS A 47 -6.60 1.21 -9.67
C LYS A 47 -5.76 0.82 -8.46
N ILE A 48 -6.00 -0.36 -7.89
CA ILE A 48 -5.23 -0.86 -6.72
C ILE A 48 -3.74 -1.02 -7.05
N THR A 49 -3.40 -1.32 -8.30
CA THR A 49 -2.00 -1.43 -8.74
C THR A 49 -1.30 -0.07 -8.75
N ILE A 50 -1.95 0.99 -9.26
CA ILE A 50 -1.44 2.37 -9.20
C ILE A 50 -1.32 2.85 -7.75
N ASP A 51 -2.33 2.58 -6.93
CA ASP A 51 -2.34 2.97 -5.52
C ASP A 51 -1.23 2.25 -4.72
N SER A 52 -0.93 0.99 -5.05
CA SER A 52 0.19 0.26 -4.47
C SER A 52 1.53 0.91 -4.85
N ALA A 53 1.70 1.26 -6.13
CA ALA A 53 2.91 1.90 -6.67
C ALA A 53 3.18 3.28 -6.05
N THR A 54 2.14 4.05 -5.74
CA THR A 54 2.21 5.39 -5.11
C THR A 54 2.13 5.37 -3.59
N LEU A 55 2.01 4.19 -2.99
CA LEU A 55 1.74 3.97 -1.56
C LEU A 55 0.36 4.40 -1.08
N MET A 56 -0.49 5.03 -1.92
CA MET A 56 -1.83 5.48 -1.55
C MET A 56 -2.70 4.34 -1.01
N ASN A 57 -2.50 3.11 -1.50
CA ASN A 57 -3.19 1.93 -0.98
C ASN A 57 -2.97 1.76 0.53
N LYS A 58 -1.74 2.01 1.00
CA LYS A 58 -1.39 1.90 2.41
C LYS A 58 -1.98 3.01 3.25
N ALA A 59 -2.11 4.22 2.69
CA ALA A 59 -2.80 5.32 3.37
C ALA A 59 -4.28 5.00 3.60
N ILE A 60 -4.95 4.40 2.61
CA ILE A 60 -6.36 3.97 2.75
C ILE A 60 -6.48 2.87 3.81
N GLU A 61 -5.58 1.88 3.80
CA GLU A 61 -5.57 0.82 4.84
C GLU A 61 -5.37 1.38 6.26
N ILE A 62 -4.55 2.43 6.43
CA ILE A 62 -4.38 3.12 7.72
C ILE A 62 -5.69 3.75 8.18
N VAL A 63 -6.40 4.46 7.29
CA VAL A 63 -7.69 5.08 7.61
C VAL A 63 -8.76 4.03 7.90
N GLU A 64 -8.78 2.93 7.14
CA GLU A 64 -9.69 1.83 7.41
C GLU A 64 -9.44 1.20 8.79
N ALA A 65 -8.17 1.00 9.14
CA ALA A 65 -7.77 0.47 10.44
C ALA A 65 -8.15 1.41 11.58
N SER A 66 -8.02 2.73 11.43
CA SER A 66 -8.37 3.68 12.49
C SER A 66 -9.87 3.77 12.77
N ILE A 67 -10.71 3.32 11.83
CA ILE A 67 -12.17 3.29 11.98
C ILE A 67 -12.65 1.94 12.54
N LYS A 68 -12.03 0.84 12.10
CA LYS A 68 -12.53 -0.53 12.36
C LYS A 68 -11.89 -1.22 13.56
N ILE A 69 -10.70 -0.80 14.01
CA ILE A 69 -9.90 -1.44 15.06
C ILE A 69 -9.92 -0.57 16.32
#